data_AF-A0A438VJB3-F1
#
_entry.id   AF-A0A438VJB3-F1
#
_cell.length_a   1.000
_cell.length_b   1.000
_cell.length_c   1.000
_cell.angle_alpha   90.00
_cell.angle_beta   90.00
_cell.angle_gamma   90.00
#
_symmetry.space_group_name_H-M   'P 1'
#
loop_
_entity.id
_entity.type
_entity.pdbx_description
1 polymer ?
#
loop_
_entity_poly.entity_id
_entity_poly.type
_entity_poly.pdbx_seq_one_letter_code
_entity_poly.pdbx_strand_id
1 'polypeptide(L)'
;HIVIKISDDGKGLDPVMLKEKAVEKGVISERDAEGMSDREAFNLIFKPGFSTAKVVSNVSGRGVGMDVVKTNIEKLNGIIEI
;
A
#
# COMPACT_ATOMS: atom_id res chain seq x y z
N HIS A 1 -12.43 17.29 14.78
CA HIS A 1 -11.48 16.40 14.09
C HIS A 1 -11.50 15.07 14.81
N ILE A 2 -11.86 13.99 14.11
CA ILE A 2 -11.81 12.63 14.64
C ILE A 2 -10.53 12.02 14.10
N VAL A 3 -9.69 11.46 14.97
CA VAL A 3 -8.46 10.76 14.59
C VAL A 3 -8.60 9.31 14.99
N ILE A 4 -8.41 8.41 14.03
CA ILE A 4 -8.42 6.97 14.26
C ILE A 4 -6.99 6.48 14.04
N LYS A 5 -6.39 5.87 15.07
CA LYS A 5 -5.05 5.28 15.00
C LYS A 5 -5.16 3.77 15.07
N ILE A 6 -4.51 3.09 14.14
CA ILE A 6 -4.37 1.64 14.11
C ILE A 6 -2.88 1.35 14.31
N SER A 7 -2.55 0.40 15.18
CA SER A 7 -1.18 -0.03 15.47
C SER A 7 -1.16 -1.54 15.62
N ASP A 8 -0.07 -2.15 15.23
CA ASP A 8 0.19 -3.59 15.28
C ASP A 8 1.63 -3.81 15.75
N ASP A 9 1.90 -4.93 16.41
CA ASP A 9 3.23 -5.35 16.88
C ASP A 9 3.86 -6.44 16.01
N GLY A 10 3.34 -6.62 14.79
CA GLY A 10 3.83 -7.56 13.81
C GLY A 10 5.13 -7.13 13.13
N LYS A 11 5.41 -7.77 12.00
CA LYS A 11 6.70 -7.64 11.28
C LYS A 11 6.95 -6.26 10.66
N GLY A 12 5.93 -5.40 10.64
CA GLY A 12 5.98 -4.11 9.97
C GLY A 12 6.06 -4.23 8.45
N LEU A 13 6.30 -3.09 7.80
CA LEU A 13 6.49 -2.99 6.36
C LEU A 13 7.97 -2.93 6.04
N ASP A 14 8.39 -3.75 5.07
CA ASP A 14 9.74 -3.73 4.53
C ASP A 14 9.77 -2.85 3.27
N PRO A 15 10.40 -1.66 3.31
CA PRO A 15 10.40 -0.74 2.18
C PRO A 15 11.16 -1.29 0.97
N VAL A 16 12.18 -2.12 1.17
CA VAL A 16 12.95 -2.73 0.08
C VAL A 16 12.08 -3.75 -0.65
N MET A 17 11.45 -4.65 0.10
CA MET A 17 10.53 -5.65 -0.47
C MET A 17 9.35 -5.01 -1.21
N LEU A 18 8.83 -3.88 -0.71
CA LEU A 18 7.77 -3.13 -1.38
C LEU A 18 8.23 -2.55 -2.72
N LYS A 19 9.41 -1.94 -2.78
CA LYS A 19 10.00 -1.42 -4.02
C LYS A 19 10.21 -2.55 -5.04
N GLU A 20 10.84 -3.65 -4.63
CA GLU A 20 11.11 -4.80 -5.49
C GLU A 20 9.82 -5.37 -6.10
N LYS A 21 8.79 -5.61 -5.28
CA LYS A 21 7.50 -6.11 -5.77
C LYS A 21 6.78 -5.11 -6.67
N ALA A 22 6.93 -3.82 -6.41
CA ALA A 22 6.28 -2.79 -7.22
C ALA A 22 6.93 -2.71 -8.60
N VAL A 23 8.24 -2.89 -8.70
CA VAL A 23 8.96 -3.05 -9.97
C VAL A 23 8.55 -4.34 -10.68
N GLU A 24 8.56 -5.49 -9.97
CA GLU A 24 8.18 -6.80 -10.53
C GLU A 24 6.77 -6.77 -11.15
N LYS A 25 5.85 -6.05 -10.51
CA LYS A 25 4.45 -5.90 -10.95
C LYS A 25 4.23 -4.74 -11.94
N GLY A 26 5.28 -4.00 -12.32
CA GLY A 26 5.20 -2.88 -13.25
C GLY A 26 4.43 -1.66 -12.72
N VAL A 27 4.29 -1.52 -11.41
CA VAL A 27 3.62 -0.39 -10.76
C VAL A 27 4.50 0.87 -10.81
N ILE A 28 5.82 0.67 -10.78
CA ILE A 28 6.86 1.70 -10.83
C ILE A 28 8.03 1.20 -11.69
N SER A 29 8.89 2.11 -12.16
CA SER A 29 10.15 1.72 -12.81
C SER A 29 11.27 1.46 -11.81
N GLU A 30 12.31 0.73 -12.22
CA GLU A 30 13.54 0.55 -11.43
C GLU A 30 14.17 1.89 -11.01
N ARG A 31 14.17 2.86 -11.94
CA ARG A 31 14.68 4.21 -11.68
C ARG A 31 13.87 4.94 -10.60
N ASP A 32 12.55 4.77 -10.59
CA ASP A 32 11.71 5.36 -9.54
C ASP A 32 11.99 4.69 -8.19
N ALA A 33 12.21 3.37 -8.18
CA ALA A 33 12.55 2.61 -6.98
C ALA A 33 13.86 3.06 -6.33
N GLU A 34 14.90 3.31 -7.15
CA GLU A 34 16.20 3.81 -6.67
C GLU A 34 16.12 5.19 -6.02
N GLY A 35 15.27 6.07 -6.56
CA GLY A 35 15.08 7.43 -6.04
C GLY A 35 14.14 7.54 -4.84
N MET A 36 13.39 6.48 -4.52
CA MET A 36 12.38 6.52 -3.46
C MET A 36 12.97 6.40 -2.06
N SER A 37 12.49 7.27 -1.17
CA SER A 37 12.63 7.11 0.27
C SER A 37 11.77 5.95 0.80
N ASP A 38 12.06 5.50 2.02
CA ASP A 38 11.28 4.43 2.66
C ASP A 38 9.84 4.84 2.91
N ARG A 39 9.60 6.12 3.23
CA ARG A 39 8.25 6.66 3.41
C ARG A 39 7.45 6.62 2.10
N GLU A 40 8.08 6.93 0.97
CA GLU A 40 7.45 6.81 -0.34
C GLU A 40 7.19 5.35 -0.71
N ALA A 41 8.10 4.44 -0.32
CA ALA A 41 7.90 3.01 -0.50
C ALA A 41 6.67 2.49 0.27
N PHE A 42 6.43 2.96 1.49
CA PHE A 42 5.22 2.60 2.24
C PHE A 42 3.94 3.06 1.54
N ASN A 43 3.97 4.21 0.86
CA ASN A 43 2.81 4.68 0.10
C ASN A 43 2.47 3.80 -1.11
N LEU A 44 3.36 2.91 -1.55
CA LEU A 44 3.09 1.96 -2.63
C LEU A 44 1.92 1.04 -2.29
N ILE A 45 1.66 0.74 -1.01
CA ILE A 45 0.53 -0.11 -0.59
C ILE A 45 -0.81 0.46 -1.07
N PHE A 46 -0.91 1.79 -1.22
CA PHE A 46 -2.12 2.47 -1.66
C PHE A 46 -2.25 2.56 -3.19
N LYS A 47 -1.28 2.06 -3.96
CA LYS A 47 -1.35 2.07 -5.42
C LYS A 47 -2.38 1.02 -5.90
N PRO A 48 -3.25 1.39 -6.86
CA PRO A 48 -4.22 0.44 -7.41
C PRO A 48 -3.56 -0.82 -7.95
N GLY A 49 -4.10 -1.98 -7.62
CA GLY A 49 -3.59 -3.27 -8.09
C GLY A 49 -2.26 -3.72 -7.48
N PHE A 50 -1.70 -2.96 -6.54
CA PHE A 50 -0.50 -3.37 -5.81
C PHE A 50 -0.88 -4.16 -4.54
N SER A 51 -0.22 -5.30 -4.36
CA SER A 51 -0.33 -6.12 -3.15
C SER A 51 0.92 -6.98 -3.01
N THR A 52 1.33 -7.20 -1.76
CA THR A 52 2.44 -8.10 -1.44
C THR A 52 1.99 -9.56 -1.27
N ALA A 53 0.69 -9.85 -1.34
CA ALA A 53 0.13 -11.18 -1.18
C ALA A 53 0.63 -12.12 -2.30
N LYS A 54 1.10 -13.31 -1.91
CA LYS A 54 1.57 -14.35 -2.85
C LYS A 54 0.43 -15.03 -3.60
N VAL A 55 -0.74 -15.13 -2.97
CA VAL A 55 -1.95 -15.72 -3.55
C VAL A 55 -3.06 -14.70 -3.45
N VAL A 56 -3.77 -14.47 -4.56
CA VAL A 56 -4.99 -13.68 -4.55
C VAL A 56 -6.05 -14.52 -3.83
N SER A 57 -6.39 -14.14 -2.59
CA SER A 57 -7.48 -14.81 -1.88
C SER A 57 -8.81 -14.32 -2.43
N ASN A 58 -9.50 -15.16 -3.20
CA ASN A 58 -10.87 -14.91 -3.69
C ASN A 58 -11.94 -15.07 -2.60
N VAL A 59 -11.61 -14.76 -1.34
CA VAL A 59 -12.63 -14.74 -0.29
C VAL A 59 -13.44 -13.45 -0.51
N SER A 60 -14.60 -13.61 -1.14
CA SER A 60 -15.69 -12.62 -1.31
C SER A 60 -15.67 -11.67 -2.53
N GLY A 61 -14.81 -11.88 -3.54
CA GLY A 61 -14.93 -11.15 -4.83
C GLY A 61 -14.65 -9.65 -4.78
N ARG A 62 -14.20 -9.13 -3.64
CA ARG A 62 -13.59 -7.81 -3.45
C ARG A 62 -12.51 -7.97 -2.41
N GLY A 63 -11.30 -8.36 -2.83
CA GLY A 63 -10.14 -8.19 -1.96
C GLY A 63 -10.08 -6.71 -1.58
N VAL A 64 -10.24 -6.39 -0.30
CA VAL A 64 -10.14 -5.00 0.16
C VAL A 64 -8.66 -4.66 0.18
N GLY A 65 -8.16 -4.22 -0.97
CA GLY A 65 -6.84 -3.63 -1.08
C GLY A 65 -6.78 -2.28 -0.37
N MET A 66 -5.57 -1.87 0.01
CA MET A 66 -5.35 -0.59 0.65
C MET A 66 -5.66 0.59 -0.29
N ASP A 67 -5.65 0.37 -1.62
CA ASP A 67 -6.13 1.31 -2.64
C ASP A 67 -7.63 1.64 -2.47
N VAL A 68 -8.47 0.64 -2.20
CA VAL A 68 -9.91 0.81 -1.93
C VAL A 68 -10.12 1.54 -0.60
N VAL A 69 -9.33 1.20 0.43
CA VAL A 69 -9.38 1.89 1.73
C VAL A 69 -9.08 3.38 1.55
N LYS A 70 -7.96 3.72 0.89
CA LYS A 70 -7.58 5.11 0.62
C LYS A 70 -8.67 5.85 -0.15
N THR A 71 -9.17 5.26 -1.24
CA THR A 71 -10.23 5.86 -2.07
C THR A 71 -11.49 6.18 -1.25
N ASN A 72 -11.88 5.31 -0.31
CA ASN A 72 -13.06 5.54 0.52
C ASN A 72 -12.82 6.63 1.58
N ILE A 73 -11.62 6.73 2.15
CA ILE A 73 -11.26 7.81 3.07
C ILE A 73 -11.24 9.16 2.35
N GLU A 74 -10.65 9.24 1.15
CA GLU A 74 -10.60 10.46 0.35
C GLU A 74 -12.02 10.94 -0.04
N LYS A 75 -12.94 10.03 -0.37
CA LYS A 75 -14.36 10.36 -0.65
C LYS A 75 -15.07 11.03 0.53
N LEU A 76 -14.60 10.81 1.75
CA LEU A 76 -15.13 11.43 2.96
C LEU A 76 -14.38 12.72 3.32
N ASN A 77 -13.54 13.24 2.41
CA ASN A 77 -12.60 14.33 2.66
C ASN A 77 -11.66 14.05 3.85
N GLY A 78 -11.35 12.77 4.08
CA GLY A 78 -10.40 12.32 5.09
C GLY A 78 -8.99 12.21 4.55
N ILE A 79 -8.03 12.07 5.48
CA ILE A 79 -6.61 11.84 5.18
C ILE A 79 -6.21 10.52 5.85
N ILE A 80 -5.41 9.72 5.16
CA ILE A 80 -4.80 8.49 5.69
C ILE A 80 -3.28 8.61 5.57
N GLU A 81 -2.59 8.23 6.63
CA GLU A 81 -1.13 8.17 6.71
C GLU A 81 -0.72 6.85 7.35
N ILE A 82 0.51 6.41 7.08
CA ILE A 82 1.11 5.19 7.62
C ILE A 82 2.46 5.48 8.28
#